data_AF-E3N9U8-F1
#
_entry.id   AF-E3N9U8-F1
#
_cell.length_a   1.000
_cell.length_b   1.000
_cell.length_c   1.000
_cell.angle_alpha   90.00
_cell.angle_beta   90.00
_cell.angle_gamma   90.00
#
_symmetry.space_group_name_H-M   'P 1'
#
loop_
_entity.id
_entity.type
_entity.pdbx_description
1 polymer ?
#
loop_
_entity_poly.entity_id
_entity_poly.type
_entity_poly.pdbx_seq_one_letter_code
_entity_poly.pdbx_strand_id
1 'polypeptide(L)'
;MTLFVSVYPAVSIFQLLVGNRFVFSTDPQISKISQQLKFISQYDYPQIIYLALLILIAVPRIANAIKAPDEPQRLEKHKKWMVYVVNYGIFQAVFCIFMSFLYDADDETRYIITTVSQLPTVILIACFGLPYFFTCVIDYNWPIIAALIATILTSFPLIHFQPNCYAFLIVPWCFMIYFGLLELYLMHVDRIYDGLFHEINRLELDPLE
;
A
#
# COMPACT_ATOMS: atom_id res chain seq x y z
N MET A 1 -6.06 22.06 10.78
CA MET A 1 -5.39 21.62 9.54
C MET A 1 -4.47 20.50 9.95
N THR A 2 -4.65 19.31 9.39
CA THR A 2 -3.94 18.12 9.87
C THR A 2 -3.10 17.60 8.72
N LEU A 3 -1.91 18.17 8.60
CA LEU A 3 -0.93 17.78 7.59
C LEU A 3 -0.33 16.44 8.01
N PHE A 4 -0.51 15.43 7.17
CA PHE A 4 0.13 14.14 7.35
C PHE A 4 0.71 13.65 6.04
N VAL A 5 1.68 12.75 6.17
CA VAL A 5 2.15 11.98 5.04
C VAL A 5 1.01 11.10 4.52
N SER A 6 1.02 10.80 3.22
CA SER A 6 0.11 9.86 2.59
C SER A 6 0.06 8.53 3.35
N VAL A 7 -1.16 8.09 3.70
CA VAL A 7 -1.41 6.85 4.44
C VAL A 7 -1.34 5.66 3.49
N TYR A 8 -1.66 5.89 2.21
CA TYR A 8 -1.77 4.86 1.20
C TYR A 8 -0.48 4.05 0.96
N PRO A 9 0.71 4.63 0.75
CA PRO A 9 1.97 3.88 0.61
C PRO A 9 2.26 3.00 1.83
N ALA A 10 2.02 3.50 3.04
CA ALA A 10 2.29 2.76 4.27
C ALA A 10 1.39 1.52 4.37
N VAL A 11 0.08 1.67 4.16
CA VAL A 11 -0.86 0.54 4.15
C VAL A 11 -0.54 -0.44 3.02
N SER A 12 -0.18 0.08 1.85
CA SER A 12 0.14 -0.75 0.70
C SER A 12 1.44 -1.55 0.87
N ILE A 13 2.41 -1.03 1.64
CA ILE A 13 3.61 -1.78 2.05
C ILE A 13 3.25 -2.80 3.12
N PHE A 14 2.39 -2.44 4.07
CA PHE A 14 1.95 -3.37 5.11
C PHE A 14 1.28 -4.61 4.53
N GLN A 15 0.39 -4.50 3.53
CA GLN A 15 -0.19 -5.68 2.89
C GLN A 15 0.87 -6.60 2.24
N LEU A 16 1.97 -6.05 1.72
CA LEU A 16 3.06 -6.83 1.12
C LEU A 16 3.82 -7.61 2.20
N LEU A 17 4.00 -7.01 3.38
CA LEU A 17 4.69 -7.63 4.52
C LEU A 17 3.86 -8.71 5.21
N VAL A 18 2.53 -8.53 5.25
CA VAL A 18 1.64 -9.55 5.82
C VAL A 18 1.60 -10.79 4.91
N GLY A 19 1.72 -10.59 3.59
CA GLY A 19 1.78 -11.65 2.58
C GLY A 19 0.43 -12.34 2.34
N ASN A 20 0.29 -13.02 1.20
CA ASN A 20 -0.83 -13.93 0.96
C ASN A 20 -0.62 -15.20 1.78
N ARG A 21 -0.80 -15.12 3.10
CA ARG A 21 -0.55 -16.26 4.00
C ARG A 21 -1.49 -17.42 3.64
N PHE A 22 -0.92 -18.51 3.13
CA PHE A 22 -1.59 -19.79 3.07
C PHE A 22 -1.82 -20.32 4.48
N VAL A 23 -3.01 -20.88 4.74
CA VAL A 23 -3.23 -21.73 5.92
C VAL A 23 -3.53 -23.11 5.38
N PHE A 24 -2.49 -23.80 4.90
CA PHE A 24 -2.63 -25.20 4.47
C PHE A 24 -3.38 -25.97 5.54
N SER A 25 -4.59 -26.42 5.19
CA SER A 25 -5.40 -27.46 5.81
C SER A 25 -5.23 -27.58 7.32
N THR A 26 -6.28 -27.18 8.03
CA THR A 26 -6.59 -27.57 9.42
C THR A 26 -6.77 -29.09 9.53
N ASP A 27 -5.73 -29.87 9.26
CA ASP A 27 -5.70 -31.27 9.59
C ASP A 27 -5.35 -31.38 11.09
N PRO A 28 -6.28 -31.84 11.95
CA PRO A 28 -6.09 -31.85 13.40
C PRO A 28 -4.96 -32.77 13.87
N GLN A 29 -4.38 -33.59 12.98
CA GLN A 29 -3.26 -34.47 13.28
C GLN A 29 -1.88 -33.84 13.12
N ILE A 30 -1.76 -32.66 12.51
CA ILE A 30 -0.47 -32.01 12.26
C ILE A 30 -0.13 -31.09 13.44
N SER A 31 1.00 -31.35 14.11
CA SER A 31 1.42 -30.57 15.28
C SER A 31 1.63 -29.08 14.92
N LYS A 32 1.30 -28.17 15.85
CA LYS A 32 1.48 -26.71 15.67
C LYS A 32 2.89 -26.33 15.18
N ILE A 33 3.90 -27.08 15.60
CA ILE A 33 5.32 -26.88 15.22
C ILE A 33 5.56 -27.30 13.76
N SER A 34 4.93 -28.38 13.29
CA SER A 34 4.99 -28.82 11.89
C SER A 34 4.24 -27.87 10.95
N GLN A 35 3.12 -27.30 11.39
CA GLN A 35 2.43 -26.23 10.67
C GLN A 35 3.30 -24.97 10.59
N GLN A 36 3.96 -24.57 11.68
CA GLN A 36 4.91 -23.44 11.69
C GLN A 36 6.18 -23.67 10.87
N LEU A 37 6.69 -24.90 10.79
CA LEU A 37 7.84 -25.25 9.95
C LEU A 37 7.48 -25.31 8.47
N LYS A 38 6.31 -25.85 8.10
CA LYS A 38 5.78 -25.76 6.73
C LYS A 38 5.45 -24.33 6.33
N PHE A 39 4.99 -23.51 7.28
CA PHE A 39 4.75 -22.07 7.14
C PHE A 39 6.00 -21.26 6.78
N ILE A 40 7.18 -21.64 7.30
CA ILE A 40 8.46 -21.02 6.91
C ILE A 40 9.00 -21.63 5.59
N SER A 41 8.72 -22.91 5.37
CA SER A 41 9.34 -23.71 4.30
C SER A 41 8.68 -23.57 2.93
N GLN A 42 7.42 -23.13 2.83
CA GLN A 42 6.69 -23.09 1.56
C GLN A 42 6.02 -21.72 1.35
N TYR A 43 6.65 -20.92 0.49
CA TYR A 43 6.06 -19.80 -0.28
C TYR A 43 5.95 -18.40 0.34
N ASP A 44 6.97 -17.95 1.08
CA ASP A 44 7.15 -16.50 1.42
C ASP A 44 8.28 -15.82 0.60
N TYR A 45 8.90 -16.55 -0.33
CA TYR A 45 9.95 -16.01 -1.21
C TYR A 45 9.48 -14.84 -2.08
N PRO A 46 8.27 -14.84 -2.69
CA PRO A 46 7.83 -13.71 -3.50
C PRO A 46 7.73 -12.41 -2.70
N GLN A 47 7.30 -12.46 -1.45
CA GLN A 47 7.20 -11.31 -0.55
C GLN A 47 8.59 -10.75 -0.22
N ILE A 48 9.57 -11.62 0.04
CA ILE A 48 10.97 -11.22 0.22
C ILE A 48 11.52 -10.58 -1.06
N ILE A 49 11.24 -11.16 -2.22
CA ILE A 49 11.63 -10.61 -3.53
C ILE A 49 10.98 -9.24 -3.75
N TYR A 50 9.70 -9.09 -3.44
CA TYR A 50 8.97 -7.82 -3.55
C TYR A 50 9.52 -6.75 -2.62
N LEU A 51 9.86 -7.12 -1.38
CA LEU A 51 10.51 -6.21 -0.45
C LEU A 51 11.90 -5.78 -0.97
N ALA A 52 12.68 -6.72 -1.48
CA ALA A 52 13.99 -6.42 -2.07
C ALA A 52 13.87 -5.50 -3.29
N LEU A 53 12.93 -5.79 -4.21
CA LEU A 53 12.64 -4.94 -5.37
C LEU A 53 12.19 -3.55 -4.94
N LEU A 54 11.31 -3.47 -3.93
CA LEU A 54 10.84 -2.21 -3.39
C LEU A 54 12.00 -1.37 -2.87
N ILE A 55 12.91 -1.95 -2.07
CA ILE A 55 14.07 -1.23 -1.54
C ILE A 55 15.01 -0.81 -2.67
N LEU A 56 15.39 -1.73 -3.56
CA LEU A 56 16.35 -1.48 -4.64
C LEU A 56 15.89 -0.37 -5.58
N ILE A 57 14.59 -0.29 -5.88
CA ILE A 57 14.03 0.73 -6.75
C ILE A 57 13.72 2.02 -5.98
N ALA A 58 13.17 1.93 -4.77
CA ALA A 58 12.70 3.10 -4.04
C ALA A 58 13.85 3.96 -3.53
N VAL A 59 14.93 3.39 -2.99
CA VAL A 59 16.05 4.16 -2.43
C VAL A 59 16.62 5.19 -3.42
N PRO A 60 17.03 4.82 -4.65
CA PRO A 60 17.54 5.81 -5.61
C PRO A 60 16.44 6.80 -6.05
N ARG A 61 15.18 6.36 -6.12
CA ARG A 61 14.05 7.23 -6.52
C ARG A 61 13.73 8.28 -5.46
N ILE A 62 13.73 7.91 -4.18
CA ILE A 62 13.56 8.82 -3.05
C ILE A 62 14.70 9.83 -3.04
N ALA A 63 15.96 9.38 -3.16
CA ALA A 63 17.11 10.26 -3.18
C ALA A 63 17.03 11.29 -4.33
N ASN A 64 16.65 10.85 -5.53
CA ASN A 64 16.48 11.73 -6.67
C ASN A 64 15.30 12.69 -6.51
N ALA A 65 14.20 12.27 -5.88
CA ALA A 65 13.03 13.11 -5.66
C ALA A 65 13.26 14.19 -4.59
N ILE A 66 14.01 13.86 -3.52
CA ILE A 66 14.40 14.83 -2.49
C ILE A 66 15.31 15.91 -3.10
N LYS A 67 16.30 15.47 -3.91
CA LYS A 67 17.29 16.34 -4.57
C LYS A 67 16.81 17.05 -5.83
N ALA A 68 15.59 16.77 -6.28
CA ALA A 68 15.06 17.38 -7.49
C ALA A 68 14.96 18.91 -7.30
N PRO A 69 15.23 19.72 -8.34
CA PRO A 69 15.02 21.15 -8.26
C PRO A 69 13.55 21.48 -8.00
N ASP A 70 13.30 22.59 -7.29
CA ASP A 70 11.95 23.06 -7.00
C ASP A 70 11.37 23.76 -8.24
N GLU A 71 10.83 22.96 -9.14
CA GLU A 71 10.13 23.43 -10.34
C GLU A 71 8.63 23.59 -10.06
N PRO A 72 7.96 24.63 -10.59
CA PRO A 72 6.54 24.87 -10.33
C PRO A 72 5.62 23.71 -10.77
N GLN A 73 6.07 22.84 -11.69
CA GLN A 73 5.32 21.67 -12.18
C GLN A 73 5.64 20.38 -11.41
N ARG A 74 6.57 20.42 -10.44
CA ARG A 74 7.06 19.24 -9.71
C ARG A 74 5.92 18.53 -8.97
N LEU A 75 5.10 19.29 -8.26
CA LEU A 75 4.00 18.78 -7.46
C LEU A 75 2.90 18.16 -8.34
N GLU A 76 2.56 18.82 -9.45
CA GLU A 76 1.59 18.31 -10.43
C GLU A 76 2.04 16.98 -11.04
N LYS A 77 3.34 16.86 -11.35
CA LYS A 77 3.93 15.61 -11.84
C LYS A 77 3.82 14.49 -10.80
N HIS A 78 4.16 14.77 -9.54
CA HIS A 78 4.05 13.79 -8.44
C HIS A 78 2.60 13.35 -8.21
N LYS A 79 1.66 14.32 -8.19
CA LYS A 79 0.21 14.07 -8.13
C LYS A 79 -0.26 13.15 -9.25
N LYS A 80 0.09 13.44 -10.51
CA LYS A 80 -0.32 12.64 -11.67
C LYS A 80 0.11 11.18 -11.54
N TRP A 81 1.35 10.92 -11.15
CA TRP A 81 1.83 9.55 -10.97
C TRP A 81 1.18 8.86 -9.77
N MET A 82 0.99 9.58 -8.67
CA MET A 82 0.34 9.05 -7.48
C MET A 82 -1.12 8.66 -7.74
N VAL A 83 -1.84 9.40 -8.61
CA VAL A 83 -3.19 9.00 -9.05
C VAL A 83 -3.19 7.60 -9.70
N TYR A 84 -2.19 7.26 -10.51
CA TYR A 84 -2.07 5.91 -11.08
C TYR A 84 -1.76 4.85 -10.02
N VAL A 85 -0.85 5.16 -9.08
CA VAL A 85 -0.49 4.28 -7.97
C VAL A 85 -1.72 3.94 -7.12
N VAL A 86 -2.54 4.95 -6.80
CA VAL A 86 -3.73 4.80 -5.99
C VAL A 86 -4.82 4.04 -6.74
N ASN A 87 -5.10 4.39 -7.99
CA ASN A 87 -6.11 3.67 -8.79
C ASN A 87 -5.77 2.18 -8.95
N TYR A 88 -4.50 1.85 -9.25
CA TYR A 88 -4.10 0.47 -9.41
C TYR A 88 -4.23 -0.33 -8.11
N GLY A 89 -3.80 0.21 -6.97
CA GLY A 89 -3.92 -0.55 -5.73
C GLY A 89 -5.34 -0.60 -5.16
N ILE A 90 -6.22 0.38 -5.44
CA ILE A 90 -7.67 0.20 -5.21
C ILE A 90 -8.19 -0.99 -6.03
N PHE A 91 -7.85 -1.04 -7.32
CA PHE A 91 -8.21 -2.16 -8.19
C PHE A 91 -7.68 -3.49 -7.64
N GLN A 92 -6.40 -3.54 -7.24
CA GLN A 92 -5.78 -4.73 -6.67
C GLN A 92 -6.42 -5.14 -5.33
N ALA A 93 -6.79 -4.21 -4.46
CA ALA A 93 -7.48 -4.51 -3.21
C ALA A 93 -8.86 -5.13 -3.46
N VAL A 94 -9.65 -4.54 -4.36
CA VAL A 94 -10.95 -5.09 -4.78
C VAL A 94 -10.78 -6.48 -5.41
N PHE A 95 -9.79 -6.62 -6.28
CA PHE A 95 -9.45 -7.89 -6.90
C PHE A 95 -9.09 -8.96 -5.88
N CYS A 96 -8.25 -8.66 -4.89
CA CYS A 96 -7.88 -9.60 -3.83
C CYS A 96 -9.07 -10.01 -2.96
N ILE A 97 -9.95 -9.07 -2.60
CA ILE A 97 -11.21 -9.38 -1.89
C ILE A 97 -12.08 -10.32 -2.76
N PHE A 98 -12.24 -10.02 -4.04
CA PHE A 98 -13.04 -10.86 -4.94
C PHE A 98 -12.46 -12.28 -5.06
N MET A 99 -11.14 -12.39 -5.18
CA MET A 99 -10.44 -13.68 -5.24
C MET A 99 -10.58 -14.49 -3.94
N SER A 100 -10.77 -13.86 -2.78
CA SER A 100 -11.02 -14.57 -1.52
C SER A 100 -12.44 -15.15 -1.43
N PHE A 101 -13.39 -14.68 -2.26
CA PHE A 101 -14.71 -15.31 -2.37
C PHE A 101 -14.76 -16.39 -3.45
N LEU A 102 -13.91 -16.29 -4.48
CA LEU A 102 -13.93 -17.23 -5.61
C LEU A 102 -13.13 -18.51 -5.36
N TYR A 103 -12.04 -18.43 -4.60
CA TYR A 103 -11.11 -19.53 -4.40
C TYR A 103 -10.87 -19.80 -2.93
N ASP A 104 -10.74 -21.07 -2.57
CA ASP A 104 -10.42 -21.50 -1.21
C ASP A 104 -9.06 -20.97 -0.78
N ALA A 105 -8.88 -20.78 0.54
CA ALA A 105 -7.67 -20.26 1.19
C ALA A 105 -6.36 -20.97 0.78
N ASP A 106 -6.45 -22.22 0.36
CA ASP A 106 -5.30 -23.07 0.00
C ASP A 106 -5.09 -23.26 -1.50
N ASP A 107 -5.89 -22.59 -2.34
CA ASP A 107 -5.78 -22.75 -3.79
C ASP A 107 -4.49 -22.11 -4.34
N GLU A 108 -3.66 -22.93 -4.99
CA GLU A 108 -2.42 -22.50 -5.66
C GLU A 108 -2.68 -21.46 -6.75
N THR A 109 -3.80 -21.59 -7.48
CA THR A 109 -4.23 -20.67 -8.53
C THR A 109 -4.47 -19.28 -7.96
N ARG A 110 -5.18 -19.20 -6.81
CA ARG A 110 -5.41 -17.93 -6.12
C ARG A 110 -4.08 -17.28 -5.77
N TYR A 111 -3.16 -18.04 -5.19
CA TYR A 111 -1.88 -17.53 -4.76
C TYR A 111 -1.04 -17.00 -5.92
N ILE A 112 -0.92 -17.77 -7.01
CA ILE A 112 -0.14 -17.34 -8.19
C ILE A 112 -0.74 -16.04 -8.74
N ILE A 113 -2.07 -15.99 -8.92
CA ILE A 113 -2.75 -14.84 -9.49
C ILE A 113 -2.61 -13.61 -8.58
N THR A 114 -2.86 -13.75 -7.27
CA THR A 114 -2.77 -12.65 -6.32
C THR A 114 -1.33 -12.15 -6.15
N THR A 115 -0.36 -13.06 -6.11
CA THR A 115 1.07 -12.71 -6.05
C THR A 115 1.50 -11.95 -7.30
N VAL A 116 1.22 -12.48 -8.50
CA VAL A 116 1.53 -11.80 -9.77
C VAL A 116 0.84 -10.42 -9.86
N SER A 117 -0.39 -10.29 -9.39
CA SER A 117 -1.11 -9.01 -9.37
C SER A 117 -0.51 -7.96 -8.43
N GLN A 118 0.26 -8.36 -7.43
CA GLN A 118 0.94 -7.47 -6.49
C GLN A 118 2.23 -6.87 -7.09
N LEU A 119 2.87 -7.54 -8.07
CA LEU A 119 4.12 -7.05 -8.65
C LEU A 119 4.01 -5.62 -9.23
N PRO A 120 2.97 -5.26 -10.02
CA PRO A 120 2.81 -3.88 -10.46
C PRO A 120 2.57 -2.91 -9.30
N THR A 121 1.86 -3.31 -8.23
CA THR A 121 1.69 -2.48 -7.02
C THR A 121 3.05 -2.17 -6.41
N VAL A 122 3.93 -3.16 -6.27
CA VAL A 122 5.30 -3.00 -5.74
C VAL A 122 6.10 -2.01 -6.58
N ILE A 123 6.10 -2.17 -7.90
CA ILE A 123 6.86 -1.32 -8.83
C ILE A 123 6.33 0.12 -8.79
N LEU A 124 5.01 0.30 -8.80
CA LEU A 124 4.37 1.62 -8.77
C LEU A 124 4.64 2.35 -7.45
N ILE A 125 4.53 1.65 -6.31
CA ILE A 125 4.87 2.21 -5.00
C ILE A 125 6.35 2.58 -4.96
N ALA A 126 7.25 1.70 -5.40
CA ALA A 126 8.68 1.98 -5.35
C ALA A 126 9.09 3.15 -6.27
N CYS A 127 8.51 3.24 -7.46
CA CYS A 127 8.84 4.30 -8.42
C CYS A 127 8.23 5.66 -8.07
N PHE A 128 7.02 5.68 -7.51
CA PHE A 128 6.22 6.90 -7.39
C PHE A 128 5.60 7.10 -6.00
N GLY A 129 5.06 6.04 -5.38
CA GLY A 129 4.40 6.14 -4.08
C GLY A 129 5.34 6.51 -2.93
N LEU A 130 6.52 5.90 -2.86
CA LEU A 130 7.51 6.17 -1.82
C LEU A 130 8.21 7.52 -2.01
N PRO A 131 8.65 7.92 -3.21
CA PRO A 131 9.09 9.29 -3.44
C PRO A 131 8.05 10.32 -2.99
N TYR A 132 6.79 10.14 -3.38
CA TYR A 132 5.67 10.99 -2.94
C TYR A 132 5.52 11.03 -1.42
N PHE A 133 5.61 9.87 -0.75
CA PHE A 133 5.56 9.76 0.71
C PHE A 133 6.65 10.60 1.40
N PHE A 134 7.85 10.68 0.84
CA PHE A 134 8.94 11.45 1.46
C PHE A 134 8.95 12.93 1.06
N THR A 135 8.38 13.30 -0.10
CA THR A 135 8.51 14.67 -0.63
C THR A 135 7.23 15.48 -0.63
N CYS A 136 6.09 14.89 -0.25
CA CYS A 136 4.78 15.54 -0.23
C CYS A 136 4.03 15.28 1.09
N VAL A 137 3.20 16.23 1.49
CA VAL A 137 2.21 16.09 2.59
C VAL A 137 0.81 16.40 2.08
N ILE A 138 -0.19 15.78 2.72
CA ILE A 138 -1.60 15.95 2.38
C ILE A 138 -2.30 16.62 3.56
N ASP A 139 -3.14 17.61 3.27
CA ASP A 139 -4.05 18.18 4.26
C ASP A 139 -5.31 17.31 4.37
N TYR A 140 -5.27 16.38 5.34
CA TYR A 140 -6.43 15.58 5.70
C TYR A 140 -7.42 16.43 6.48
N ASN A 141 -8.51 16.78 5.81
CA ASN A 141 -9.64 17.48 6.42
C ASN A 141 -10.68 16.49 6.98
N TRP A 142 -11.86 16.98 7.34
CA TRP A 142 -13.00 16.21 7.85
C TRP A 142 -13.36 14.91 7.10
N PRO A 143 -13.15 14.74 5.76
CA PRO A 143 -13.51 13.50 5.07
C PRO A 143 -12.73 12.26 5.53
N ILE A 144 -11.62 12.43 6.28
CA ILE A 144 -10.90 11.32 6.90
C ILE A 144 -11.80 10.50 7.84
N ILE A 145 -12.74 11.15 8.54
CA ILE A 145 -13.69 10.48 9.44
C ILE A 145 -14.61 9.55 8.66
N ALA A 146 -15.11 10.01 7.51
CA ALA A 146 -15.96 9.21 6.64
C ALA A 146 -15.20 7.99 6.07
N ALA A 147 -13.94 8.18 5.65
CA ALA A 147 -13.09 7.09 5.18
C ALA A 147 -12.83 6.03 6.27
N LEU A 148 -12.56 6.46 7.52
CA LEU A 148 -12.40 5.55 8.66
C LEU A 148 -13.67 4.76 8.96
N ILE A 149 -14.83 5.43 9.01
CA ILE A 149 -16.12 4.77 9.25
C ILE A 149 -16.40 3.75 8.14
N ALA A 150 -16.24 4.13 6.87
CA ALA A 150 -16.45 3.22 5.73
C ALA A 150 -15.51 2.01 5.78
N THR A 151 -14.25 2.21 6.16
CA THR A 151 -13.27 1.13 6.34
C THR A 151 -13.72 0.14 7.41
N ILE A 152 -14.15 0.62 8.58
CA ILE A 152 -14.60 -0.24 9.69
C ILE A 152 -15.87 -0.99 9.30
N LEU A 153 -16.88 -0.27 8.79
CA LEU A 153 -18.18 -0.85 8.43
C LEU A 153 -18.07 -1.92 7.34
N THR A 154 -17.10 -1.80 6.44
CA THR A 154 -16.88 -2.76 5.35
C THR A 154 -16.00 -3.93 5.79
N SER A 155 -14.97 -3.66 6.61
CA SER A 155 -14.10 -4.72 7.12
C SER A 155 -14.85 -5.70 8.00
N PHE A 156 -15.77 -5.22 8.85
CA PHE A 156 -16.47 -6.05 9.83
C PHE A 156 -17.26 -7.23 9.21
N PRO A 157 -18.17 -7.03 8.24
CA PRO A 157 -18.86 -8.14 7.59
C PRO A 157 -17.90 -9.00 6.76
N LEU A 158 -16.92 -8.40 6.08
CA LEU A 158 -15.95 -9.18 5.29
C LEU A 158 -15.14 -10.15 6.15
N ILE A 159 -14.67 -9.71 7.32
CA ILE A 159 -13.97 -10.58 8.28
C ILE A 159 -14.90 -11.69 8.79
N HIS A 160 -16.19 -11.40 8.96
CA HIS A 160 -17.15 -12.40 9.44
C HIS A 160 -17.44 -13.51 8.42
N PHE A 161 -17.50 -13.16 7.13
CA PHE A 161 -17.80 -14.13 6.05
C PHE A 161 -16.57 -14.84 5.49
N GLN A 162 -15.37 -14.34 5.78
CA GLN A 162 -14.12 -14.87 5.23
C GLN A 162 -13.39 -15.73 6.27
N PRO A 163 -12.59 -16.73 5.83
CA PRO A 163 -11.71 -17.46 6.72
C PRO A 163 -10.80 -16.52 7.53
N ASN A 164 -10.54 -16.87 8.79
CA ASN A 164 -9.74 -16.07 9.73
C ASN A 164 -8.34 -15.69 9.20
N CYS A 165 -7.80 -16.47 8.25
CA CYS A 165 -6.52 -16.17 7.61
C CYS A 165 -6.51 -14.84 6.86
N TYR A 166 -7.66 -14.38 6.36
CA TYR A 166 -7.78 -13.12 5.63
C TYR A 166 -8.03 -11.92 6.53
N ALA A 167 -8.32 -12.10 7.82
CA ALA A 167 -8.68 -10.98 8.70
C ALA A 167 -7.60 -9.88 8.72
N PHE A 168 -6.33 -10.27 8.66
CA PHE A 168 -5.19 -9.35 8.63
C PHE A 168 -4.96 -8.67 7.26
N LEU A 169 -5.58 -9.16 6.18
CA LEU A 169 -5.49 -8.61 4.82
C LEU A 169 -6.73 -7.78 4.44
N ILE A 170 -7.91 -8.18 4.92
CA ILE A 170 -9.17 -7.48 4.67
C ILE A 170 -9.12 -6.04 5.17
N VAL A 171 -8.57 -5.81 6.36
CA VAL A 171 -8.45 -4.45 6.92
C VAL A 171 -7.56 -3.57 6.03
N PRO A 172 -6.30 -3.95 5.69
CA PRO A 172 -5.49 -3.22 4.72
C PRO A 172 -6.16 -3.01 3.36
N TRP A 173 -6.84 -4.02 2.79
CA TRP A 173 -7.54 -3.86 1.51
C TRP A 173 -8.66 -2.82 1.60
N CYS A 174 -9.44 -2.83 2.69
CA CYS A 174 -10.46 -1.80 2.91
C CYS A 174 -9.84 -0.42 3.10
N PHE A 175 -8.73 -0.30 3.84
CA PHE A 175 -7.99 0.95 3.95
C PHE A 175 -7.52 1.44 2.59
N MET A 176 -6.93 0.58 1.75
CA MET A 176 -6.49 0.95 0.40
C MET A 176 -7.64 1.47 -0.47
N ILE A 177 -8.83 0.88 -0.35
CA ILE A 177 -10.03 1.35 -1.06
C ILE A 177 -10.44 2.74 -0.56
N TYR A 178 -10.76 2.87 0.73
CA TYR A 178 -11.38 4.11 1.24
C TYR A 178 -10.38 5.25 1.43
N PHE A 179 -9.17 4.98 1.92
CA PHE A 179 -8.12 6.00 1.97
C PHE A 179 -7.55 6.29 0.58
N GLY A 180 -7.52 5.32 -0.32
CA GLY A 180 -7.19 5.59 -1.72
C GLY A 180 -8.19 6.56 -2.36
N LEU A 181 -9.49 6.32 -2.20
CA LEU A 181 -10.53 7.24 -2.69
C LEU A 181 -10.45 8.63 -2.04
N LEU A 182 -10.18 8.68 -0.73
CA LEU A 182 -9.96 9.93 -0.01
C LEU A 182 -8.76 10.70 -0.58
N GLU A 183 -7.63 10.03 -0.73
CA GLU A 183 -6.42 10.65 -1.25
C GLU A 183 -6.60 11.10 -2.71
N LEU A 184 -7.30 10.33 -3.55
CA LEU A 184 -7.69 10.76 -4.90
C LEU A 184 -8.54 12.03 -4.87
N TYR A 185 -9.51 12.10 -3.97
CA TYR A 185 -10.32 13.31 -3.78
C TYR A 185 -9.46 14.51 -3.34
N LEU A 186 -8.59 14.32 -2.35
CA LEU A 186 -7.71 15.38 -1.84
C LEU A 186 -6.70 15.84 -2.88
N MET A 187 -6.20 14.93 -3.71
CA MET A 187 -5.40 15.27 -4.89
C MET A 187 -6.23 16.08 -5.88
N HIS A 188 -7.48 15.70 -6.15
CA HIS A 188 -8.35 16.41 -7.07
C HIS A 188 -8.65 17.85 -6.64
N VAL A 189 -8.81 18.10 -5.34
CA VAL A 189 -9.03 19.45 -4.77
C VAL A 189 -7.73 20.19 -4.41
N ASP A 190 -6.58 19.75 -4.92
CA ASP A 190 -5.26 20.37 -4.77
C ASP A 190 -4.82 20.61 -3.31
N ARG A 191 -5.10 19.64 -2.43
CA ARG A 191 -4.68 19.65 -1.01
C ARG A 191 -3.38 18.92 -0.74
N ILE A 192 -2.45 19.00 -1.68
CA ILE A 192 -1.10 18.44 -1.57
C ILE A 192 -0.12 19.60 -1.43
N TYR A 193 0.85 19.45 -0.55
CA TYR A 193 1.90 20.43 -0.31
C TYR A 193 3.26 19.75 -0.28
N ASP A 194 4.31 20.55 -0.32
CA ASP A 194 5.68 20.04 -0.19
C ASP A 194 5.92 19.48 1.21
N GLY A 195 6.59 18.34 1.25
CA GLY A 195 6.98 17.68 2.48
C GLY A 195 8.29 18.19 3.03
N LEU A 196 8.48 17.96 4.34
CA LEU A 196 9.62 18.43 5.13
C LEU A 196 10.98 18.15 4.50
N PHE A 197 11.19 16.93 3.96
CA PHE A 197 12.49 16.56 3.39
C PHE A 197 12.86 17.33 2.14
N HIS A 198 11.86 17.75 1.36
CA HIS A 198 12.11 18.58 0.18
C HIS A 198 12.33 20.05 0.57
N GLU A 199 11.56 20.55 1.54
CA GLU A 199 11.69 21.91 2.06
C GLU A 199 13.07 22.18 2.69
N ILE A 200 13.59 21.23 3.48
CA ILE A 200 14.95 21.32 4.05
C ILE A 200 16.00 21.42 2.94
N ASN A 201 15.91 20.57 1.92
CA ASN A 201 16.87 20.58 0.82
C ASN A 201 16.79 21.87 -0.01
N ARG A 202 15.59 22.44 -0.18
CA ARG A 202 15.42 23.76 -0.82
C ARG A 202 16.14 24.85 -0.02
N LEU A 203 15.95 24.89 1.30
CA LEU A 203 16.57 25.89 2.18
C LEU A 203 18.11 25.74 2.25
N GLU A 204 18.63 24.52 2.12
CA GLU A 204 20.09 24.29 2.03
C GLU A 204 20.69 24.76 0.70
N LEU A 205 19.92 24.73 -0.39
CA LEU A 205 20.37 25.10 -1.73
C LEU A 205 20.22 26.60 -2.01
N ASP A 206 19.20 27.27 -1.44
CA ASP A 206 18.97 28.71 -1.52
C ASP A 206 18.71 29.33 -0.13
N PRO A 207 19.76 29.59 0.67
CA PRO A 207 19.62 30.12 2.03
C PRO A 207 19.26 31.62 2.12
N LEU A 208 18.96 32.28 1.00
CA LEU A 208 18.89 33.75 0.88
C LEU A 208 17.52 34.31 0.42
N GLU A 209 16.45 33.49 0.41
CA GLU A 209 15.06 33.97 0.32
C GLU A 209 14.37 34.06 1.69
#